data_AF-A0A1G8ZH71-F1
#
_entry.id   AF-A0A1G8ZH71-F1
#
_cell.length_a   1.000
_cell.length_b   1.000
_cell.length_c   1.000
_cell.angle_alpha   90.00
_cell.angle_beta   90.00
_cell.angle_gamma   90.00
#
_symmetry.space_group_name_H-M   'P 1'
#
loop_
_entity.id
_entity.type
_entity.pdbx_description
1 polymer ?
#
loop_
_entity_poly.entity_id
_entity_poly.type
_entity_poly.pdbx_seq_one_letter_code
_entity_poly.pdbx_strand_id
1 'polypeptide(L)'
;MIAGYRVVRRLGSGRRAVVYLGHAGPGARRPTGEGAGRAVVVALKVFGPEADPASVEREIRALSRCPAGLLPALLDVATLPDGRVCLVLERLAGTSLSRHLACVDTIGPGEAVTILAPVVTALSALHAAGYAHDGLSQASVLFDASGRPVLAGLGGLRDLPPAGRPRIPALRANYLRLGMLVRGVFDCLDAEDPASPAAGQLASWFEDAARAAPFQPCLDGLERRLFDWAAATPVRRPGPGEARPGRGPGVWPGVGPGPRGPGVGQRAPVPPEVRPLPAWLRLLHLPPELVTALGTALRTTLGTALAGHPVGRGLSRLRDRVRLRRRPLSLAAVVAAGLVLLALGLLPAPSGTDSSGTSATGVAGVDVDSTTADPEGRGRFDAPDATAPDATAPDAAALAGDDPVQAVPVLLRLRAGCLARASVVCLDGVDQPGSAVVAADTYAARTAQQGGGAADPQAFDGYTASMVERIGNSALVALAPPTEPAPPADPAPPADPSGPQGRPASVLAVKGEGGWLLREIFDY
;
A
#
# COMPACT_ATOMS: atom_id res chain seq x y z
N MET A 1 33.22 -0.41 -8.98
CA MET A 1 33.18 0.67 -7.97
C MET A 1 32.19 1.72 -8.43
N ILE A 2 31.61 2.50 -7.51
CA ILE A 2 30.71 3.61 -7.83
C ILE A 2 31.23 4.82 -7.07
N ALA A 3 31.52 5.92 -7.78
CA ALA A 3 32.05 7.15 -7.18
C ALA A 3 33.29 6.94 -6.28
N GLY A 4 34.18 5.99 -6.63
CA GLY A 4 35.35 5.65 -5.80
C GLY A 4 35.06 4.74 -4.59
N TYR A 5 33.81 4.36 -4.37
CA TYR A 5 33.40 3.43 -3.32
C TYR A 5 33.24 2.01 -3.87
N ARG A 6 33.67 1.01 -3.10
CA ARG A 6 33.37 -0.38 -3.41
C ARG A 6 31.96 -0.70 -2.93
N VAL A 7 31.14 -1.21 -3.84
CA VAL A 7 29.75 -1.59 -3.57
C VAL A 7 29.74 -2.93 -2.84
N VAL A 8 28.96 -3.02 -1.77
CA VAL A 8 28.78 -4.24 -0.97
C VAL A 8 27.50 -4.95 -1.35
N ARG A 9 26.36 -4.26 -1.26
CA ARG A 9 25.03 -4.80 -1.56
C ARG A 9 24.03 -3.70 -1.87
N ARG A 10 22.93 -4.04 -2.54
CA ARG A 10 21.77 -3.15 -2.68
C ARG A 10 21.06 -2.99 -1.33
N LEU A 11 20.73 -1.75 -0.96
CA LEU A 11 19.96 -1.40 0.24
C LEU A 11 18.47 -1.19 -0.08
N GLY A 12 18.18 -0.66 -1.27
CA GLY A 12 16.81 -0.46 -1.73
C GLY A 12 16.78 -0.01 -3.18
N SER A 13 15.61 -0.15 -3.81
CA SER A 13 15.31 0.34 -5.14
C SER A 13 14.05 1.20 -5.06
N GLY A 14 14.02 2.28 -5.83
CA GLY A 14 12.84 3.08 -6.05
C GLY A 14 12.76 3.51 -7.51
N ARG A 15 11.62 4.10 -7.90
CA ARG A 15 11.31 4.45 -9.30
C ARG A 15 12.40 5.26 -10.02
N ARG A 16 13.18 6.05 -9.28
CA ARG A 16 14.16 6.99 -9.84
C ARG A 16 15.62 6.65 -9.52
N ALA A 17 15.85 5.79 -8.53
CA ALA A 17 17.18 5.56 -8.02
C ALA A 17 17.28 4.21 -7.32
N VAL A 18 18.49 3.64 -7.37
CA VAL A 18 18.88 2.48 -6.58
C VAL A 18 19.88 2.91 -5.53
N VAL A 19 19.69 2.46 -4.29
CA VAL A 19 20.57 2.78 -3.17
C VAL A 19 21.42 1.56 -2.84
N TYR A 20 22.73 1.74 -2.79
CA TYR A 20 23.71 0.71 -2.47
C TYR A 20 24.46 1.03 -1.17
N LEU A 21 24.88 -0.03 -0.48
CA LEU A 21 25.85 0.07 0.60
C LEU A 21 27.25 0.16 -0.03
N GLY A 22 27.94 1.25 0.21
CA GLY A 22 29.32 1.45 -0.23
C GLY A 22 30.28 1.44 0.95
N HIS A 23 31.53 1.06 0.69
CA HIS A 23 32.63 1.35 1.59
C HIS A 23 33.75 2.08 0.87
N ALA A 24 34.30 3.08 1.55
CA ALA A 24 35.49 3.78 1.07
C ALA A 24 36.64 2.77 0.89
N GLY A 25 37.35 2.88 -0.24
CA GLY A 25 38.60 2.15 -0.44
C GLY A 25 39.68 2.64 0.55
N PRO A 26 40.78 1.89 0.74
CA PRO A 26 41.86 2.21 1.69
C PRO A 26 42.55 3.59 1.54
N GLY A 27 42.17 4.42 0.55
CA GLY A 27 42.75 5.73 0.27
C GLY A 27 41.80 6.92 0.38
N ALA A 28 40.52 6.74 0.73
CA ALA A 28 39.62 7.89 0.91
C ALA A 28 39.95 8.62 2.22
N ARG A 29 40.48 9.84 2.13
CA ARG A 29 40.81 10.68 3.29
C ARG A 29 39.54 11.18 3.97
N ARG A 30 39.51 11.10 5.31
CA ARG A 30 38.57 11.89 6.14
C ARG A 30 38.84 13.39 5.96
N PRO A 31 37.81 14.25 5.93
CA PRO A 31 37.97 15.69 6.10
C PRO A 31 38.45 16.08 7.52
N THR A 32 38.25 15.21 8.51
CA THR A 32 38.63 15.45 9.92
C THR A 32 39.64 14.39 10.39
N GLY A 33 40.84 14.85 10.70
CA GLY A 33 42.06 14.07 10.92
C GLY A 33 42.14 13.23 12.20
N GLU A 34 41.11 12.47 12.58
CA GLU A 34 41.20 11.55 13.71
C GLU A 34 40.63 10.16 13.38
N GLY A 35 41.51 9.15 13.39
CA GLY A 35 41.19 7.72 13.34
C GLY A 35 41.56 7.05 12.00
N ALA A 36 42.77 6.51 11.92
CA ALA A 36 43.13 5.54 10.91
C ALA A 36 42.38 4.22 11.18
N GLY A 37 41.73 3.66 10.15
CA GLY A 37 41.46 2.20 10.12
C GLY A 37 40.02 1.72 10.01
N ARG A 38 38.97 2.55 10.14
CA ARG A 38 37.59 2.08 9.94
C ARG A 38 37.06 2.52 8.58
N ALA A 39 36.80 1.55 7.70
CA ALA A 39 36.21 1.80 6.39
C ALA A 39 34.92 2.61 6.55
N VAL A 40 34.86 3.79 5.92
CA VAL A 40 33.68 4.65 5.97
C VAL A 40 32.58 3.98 5.15
N VAL A 41 31.50 3.61 5.83
CA VAL A 41 30.33 3.00 5.22
C VAL A 41 29.36 4.10 4.82
N VAL A 42 28.95 4.11 3.56
CA VAL A 42 28.11 5.14 2.95
C VAL A 42 26.90 4.51 2.25
N ALA A 43 25.86 5.31 2.03
CA ALA A 43 24.76 4.98 1.14
C ALA A 43 24.97 5.67 -0.21
N LEU A 44 25.10 4.90 -1.28
CA LEU A 44 25.30 5.39 -2.64
C LEU A 44 23.94 5.38 -3.35
N LYS A 45 23.33 6.55 -3.53
CA LYS A 45 22.08 6.70 -4.27
C LYS A 45 22.41 7.00 -5.72
N VAL A 46 22.20 6.02 -6.61
CA VAL A 46 22.46 6.15 -8.05
C VAL A 46 21.13 6.38 -8.76
N PHE A 47 20.99 7.52 -9.43
CA PHE A 47 19.79 7.84 -10.21
C PHE A 47 19.80 7.09 -11.55
N GLY A 48 18.61 6.66 -11.98
CA GLY A 48 18.43 6.09 -13.33
C GLY A 48 18.60 7.15 -14.43
N PRO A 49 18.82 6.73 -15.69
CA PRO A 49 18.97 7.66 -16.81
C PRO A 49 17.72 8.52 -17.04
N GLU A 50 16.53 7.97 -16.77
CA GLU A 50 15.23 8.65 -16.92
C GLU A 50 14.87 9.55 -15.71
N ALA A 51 15.79 9.72 -14.75
CA ALA A 51 15.50 10.55 -13.59
C ALA A 51 15.51 12.04 -13.98
N ASP A 52 14.37 12.72 -13.76
CA ASP A 52 14.26 14.18 -13.96
C ASP A 52 15.42 14.93 -13.26
N PRO A 53 16.30 15.60 -14.03
CA PRO A 53 17.45 16.33 -13.49
C PRO A 53 17.05 17.44 -12.52
N ALA A 54 15.96 18.15 -12.79
CA ALA A 54 15.49 19.25 -11.94
C ALA A 54 15.13 18.74 -10.55
N SER A 55 14.51 17.55 -10.48
CA SER A 55 14.22 16.95 -9.20
C SER A 55 15.44 16.32 -8.51
N VAL A 56 16.47 15.87 -9.22
CA VAL A 56 17.75 15.46 -8.60
C VAL A 56 18.42 16.67 -7.95
N GLU A 57 18.48 17.80 -8.67
CA GLU A 57 19.02 19.05 -8.16
C GLU A 57 18.25 19.55 -6.92
N ARG A 58 16.91 19.42 -6.94
CA ARG A 58 16.07 19.76 -5.79
C ARG A 58 16.43 18.95 -4.55
N GLU A 59 16.67 17.65 -4.70
CA GLU A 59 17.07 16.78 -3.60
C GLU A 59 18.46 17.18 -3.06
N ILE A 60 19.44 17.43 -3.93
CA ILE A 60 20.76 17.95 -3.54
C ILE A 60 20.61 19.26 -2.75
N ARG A 61 19.80 20.20 -3.27
CA ARG A 61 19.61 21.51 -2.64
C ARG A 61 18.95 21.40 -1.26
N ALA A 62 17.98 20.51 -1.10
CA ALA A 62 17.33 20.25 0.19
C ALA A 62 18.33 19.66 1.20
N LEU A 63 19.11 18.66 0.79
CA LEU A 63 20.14 18.02 1.62
C LEU A 63 21.24 19.00 2.06
N SER A 64 21.64 19.92 1.19
CA SER A 64 22.69 20.91 1.48
C SER A 64 22.24 22.09 2.34
N ARG A 65 20.93 22.40 2.37
CA ARG A 65 20.40 23.60 3.06
C ARG A 65 19.73 23.29 4.39
N CYS A 66 19.21 22.08 4.58
CA CYS A 66 18.52 21.75 5.82
C CYS A 66 19.51 21.58 6.98
N PRO A 67 19.11 21.92 8.22
CA PRO A 67 19.92 21.68 9.41
C PRO A 67 20.37 20.22 9.56
N ALA A 68 21.58 20.03 10.08
CA ALA A 68 22.19 18.71 10.22
C ALA A 68 21.35 17.75 11.08
N GLY A 69 21.26 16.50 10.62
CA GLY A 69 20.58 15.40 11.31
C GLY A 69 19.05 15.36 11.16
N LEU A 70 18.44 16.31 10.44
CA LEU A 70 17.03 16.22 10.06
C LEU A 70 16.84 15.33 8.81
N LEU A 71 17.76 15.47 7.87
CA LEU A 71 17.86 14.69 6.62
C LEU A 71 19.18 13.91 6.61
N PRO A 72 19.31 12.87 5.76
CA PRO A 72 20.59 12.20 5.57
C PRO A 72 21.69 13.20 5.18
N ALA A 73 22.84 13.19 5.83
CA ALA A 73 23.96 14.05 5.45
C ALA A 73 24.43 13.70 4.02
N LEU A 74 24.51 14.73 3.16
CA LEU A 74 25.14 14.64 1.84
C LEU A 74 26.65 14.79 2.00
N LEU A 75 27.38 13.70 1.72
CA LEU A 75 28.83 13.63 1.87
C LEU A 75 29.54 14.05 0.59
N ASP A 76 29.00 13.64 -0.57
CA ASP A 76 29.57 13.92 -1.88
C ASP A 76 28.50 13.78 -2.99
N VAL A 77 28.76 14.40 -4.14
CA VAL A 77 27.96 14.28 -5.37
C VAL A 77 28.91 13.94 -6.51
N ALA A 78 28.65 12.82 -7.17
CA ALA A 78 29.47 12.35 -8.28
C ALA A 78 28.64 12.16 -9.55
N THR A 79 29.24 12.48 -10.69
CA THR A 79 28.74 12.05 -12.00
C THR A 79 29.48 10.76 -12.39
N LEU A 80 28.73 9.71 -12.70
CA LEU A 80 29.27 8.42 -13.11
C LEU A 80 29.74 8.47 -14.57
N PRO A 81 30.59 7.54 -15.02
CA PRO A 81 31.09 7.52 -16.40
C PRO A 81 30.01 7.43 -17.48
N ASP A 82 28.85 6.89 -17.13
CA ASP A 82 27.66 6.80 -17.99
C ASP A 82 26.73 8.02 -17.90
N GLY A 83 27.18 9.11 -17.27
CA GLY A 83 26.44 10.36 -17.11
C GLY A 83 25.43 10.38 -15.97
N ARG A 84 25.18 9.25 -15.30
CA ARG A 84 24.22 9.20 -14.19
C ARG A 84 24.76 9.92 -12.95
N VAL A 85 23.86 10.55 -12.19
CA VAL A 85 24.21 11.20 -10.92
C VAL A 85 24.21 10.17 -9.79
N CYS A 86 25.20 10.25 -8.91
CA CYS A 86 25.30 9.49 -7.67
C CYS A 86 25.45 10.44 -6.48
N LEU A 87 24.56 10.32 -5.49
CA LEU A 87 24.74 10.97 -4.19
C LEU A 87 25.40 9.99 -3.24
N VAL A 88 26.46 10.44 -2.58
CA VAL A 88 27.09 9.76 -1.46
C VAL A 88 26.48 10.34 -0.19
N LEU A 89 25.69 9.54 0.50
CA LEU A 89 24.96 9.92 1.69
C LEU A 89 25.49 9.19 2.92
N GLU A 90 25.24 9.74 4.10
CA GLU A 90 25.45 8.99 5.33
C GLU A 90 24.67 7.67 5.32
N ARG A 91 25.26 6.64 5.92
CA ARG A 91 24.57 5.35 6.06
C ARG A 91 23.69 5.38 7.31
N LEU A 92 22.37 5.48 7.10
CA LEU A 92 21.38 5.23 8.14
C LEU A 92 21.28 3.71 8.41
N ALA A 93 21.90 3.26 9.50
CA ALA A 93 22.10 1.84 9.78
C ALA A 93 20.82 1.10 10.22
N GLY A 94 19.82 1.82 10.73
CA GLY A 94 18.55 1.26 11.21
C GLY A 94 17.56 0.91 10.10
N THR A 95 16.37 0.49 10.53
CA THR A 95 15.24 0.17 9.65
C THR A 95 14.41 1.41 9.34
N SER A 96 13.45 1.30 8.43
CA SER A 96 12.38 2.31 8.32
C SER A 96 11.44 2.25 9.52
N LEU A 97 10.73 3.35 9.78
CA LEU A 97 9.65 3.40 10.78
C LEU A 97 8.56 2.38 10.45
N SER A 98 8.19 2.24 9.17
CA SER A 98 7.21 1.23 8.75
C SER A 98 7.62 -0.20 9.14
N ARG A 99 8.90 -0.55 8.95
CA ARG A 99 9.42 -1.87 9.32
C ARG A 99 9.58 -2.02 10.83
N HIS A 100 9.95 -0.94 11.51
CA HIS A 100 10.06 -0.93 12.96
C HIS A 100 8.71 -1.18 13.63
N LEU A 101 7.67 -0.42 13.25
CA LEU A 101 6.30 -0.59 13.77
C LEU A 101 5.71 -1.96 13.45
N ALA A 102 6.09 -2.57 12.32
CA ALA A 102 5.66 -3.93 11.98
C ALA A 102 6.34 -5.03 12.81
N CYS A 103 7.43 -4.73 13.52
CA CYS A 103 8.20 -5.70 14.31
C CYS A 103 7.99 -5.56 15.81
N VAL A 104 7.51 -4.42 16.29
CA VAL A 104 7.24 -4.19 17.72
C VAL A 104 5.79 -4.58 18.05
N ASP A 105 5.58 -5.14 19.24
CA ASP A 105 4.22 -5.46 19.71
C ASP A 105 3.47 -4.18 20.09
N THR A 106 4.11 -3.30 20.88
CA THR A 106 3.61 -1.97 21.25
C THR A 106 4.77 -0.98 21.42
N ILE A 107 4.47 0.31 21.37
CA ILE A 107 5.39 1.41 21.71
C ILE A 107 4.84 2.25 22.86
N GLY A 108 5.73 2.83 23.67
CA GLY A 108 5.34 3.77 24.71
C GLY A 108 5.08 5.18 24.14
N PRO A 109 4.28 6.03 24.83
CA PRO A 109 4.08 7.43 24.47
C PRO A 109 5.38 8.22 24.27
N GLY A 110 6.36 8.02 25.14
CA GLY A 110 7.67 8.68 25.03
C GLY A 110 8.47 8.27 23.79
N GLU A 111 8.32 7.02 23.32
CA GLU A 111 8.93 6.56 22.07
C GLU A 111 8.25 7.24 20.88
N ALA A 112 6.91 7.37 20.93
CA ALA A 112 6.16 8.09 19.91
C ALA A 112 6.60 9.56 19.81
N VAL A 113 6.87 10.24 20.94
CA VAL A 113 7.44 11.60 20.93
C VAL A 113 8.82 11.63 20.29
N THR A 114 9.71 10.70 20.65
CA THR A 114 11.05 10.58 20.05
C THR A 114 11.00 10.32 18.55
N ILE A 115 9.97 9.61 18.06
CA ILE A 115 9.75 9.36 16.64
C ILE A 115 9.19 10.58 15.91
N LEU A 116 8.11 11.17 16.45
CA LEU A 116 7.31 12.15 15.75
C LEU A 116 7.93 13.55 15.79
N ALA A 117 8.52 13.97 16.92
CA ALA A 117 9.05 15.33 17.04
C ALA A 117 10.12 15.63 15.97
N PRO A 118 11.16 14.79 15.75
CA PRO A 118 12.14 15.03 14.69
C PRO A 118 11.54 15.07 13.28
N VAL A 119 10.48 14.29 13.02
CA VAL A 119 9.78 14.29 11.73
C VAL A 119 9.03 15.61 11.51
N VAL A 120 8.39 16.14 12.56
CA VAL A 120 7.73 17.45 12.54
C VAL A 120 8.77 18.55 12.30
N THR A 121 9.88 18.53 13.02
CA THR A 121 10.99 19.49 12.85
C THR A 121 11.56 19.43 11.42
N ALA A 122 11.79 18.23 10.88
CA ALA A 122 12.32 18.04 9.53
C ALA A 122 11.35 18.56 8.45
N LEU A 123 10.04 18.31 8.62
CA LEU A 123 9.03 18.84 7.70
C LEU A 123 8.94 20.37 7.77
N SER A 124 9.02 20.94 8.98
CA SER A 124 9.05 22.40 9.18
C SER A 124 10.27 23.02 8.50
N ALA A 125 11.46 22.41 8.63
CA ALA A 125 12.68 22.84 7.97
C ALA A 125 12.57 22.77 6.43
N LEU A 126 11.96 21.72 5.89
CA LEU A 126 11.70 21.62 4.44
C LEU A 126 10.75 22.72 3.96
N HIS A 127 9.67 22.99 4.71
CA HIS A 127 8.73 24.07 4.38
C HIS A 127 9.41 25.44 4.41
N ALA A 128 10.26 25.69 5.41
CA ALA A 128 11.06 26.91 5.52
C ALA A 128 12.08 27.04 4.38
N ALA A 129 12.63 25.94 3.90
CA ALA A 129 13.52 25.89 2.74
C ALA A 129 12.79 26.00 1.38
N GLY A 130 11.46 26.09 1.40
CA GLY A 130 10.64 26.26 0.20
C GLY A 130 10.23 24.95 -0.49
N TYR A 131 10.18 23.84 0.25
CA TYR A 131 9.83 22.52 -0.30
C TYR A 131 8.58 21.91 0.34
N ALA A 132 7.76 21.25 -0.47
CA ALA A 132 6.76 20.29 -0.02
C ALA A 132 7.30 18.86 -0.20
N HIS A 133 6.92 17.94 0.69
CA HIS A 133 7.35 16.55 0.67
C HIS A 133 6.18 15.60 0.39
N ASP A 134 5.92 15.28 -0.88
CA ASP A 134 4.77 14.43 -1.24
C ASP A 134 4.98 12.93 -1.01
N GLY A 135 6.23 12.52 -0.81
CA GLY A 135 6.60 11.15 -0.39
C GLY A 135 6.55 10.90 1.11
N LEU A 136 6.04 11.85 1.92
CA LEU A 136 6.07 11.73 3.39
C LEU A 136 5.21 10.55 3.83
N SER A 137 5.84 9.58 4.50
CA SER A 137 5.25 8.33 4.96
C SER A 137 6.12 7.66 6.03
N GLN A 138 5.62 6.62 6.69
CA GLN A 138 6.43 5.81 7.60
C GLN A 138 7.63 5.14 6.91
N ALA A 139 7.55 4.85 5.60
CA ALA A 139 8.68 4.29 4.85
C ALA A 139 9.78 5.34 4.58
N SER A 140 9.43 6.63 4.59
CA SER A 140 10.37 7.73 4.40
C SER A 140 11.13 8.11 5.67
N VAL A 141 10.74 7.61 6.85
CA VAL A 141 11.47 7.83 8.11
C VAL A 141 12.39 6.64 8.37
N LEU A 142 13.69 6.89 8.45
CA LEU A 142 14.72 5.87 8.71
C LEU A 142 15.41 6.14 10.04
N PHE A 143 15.86 5.10 10.72
CA PHE A 143 16.66 5.25 11.94
C PHE A 143 18.16 5.25 11.64
N ASP A 144 18.91 6.12 12.29
CA ASP A 144 20.37 6.09 12.27
C ASP A 144 20.94 4.99 13.19
N ALA A 145 22.27 4.95 13.37
CA ALA A 145 22.92 4.00 14.26
C ALA A 145 22.69 4.27 15.76
N SER A 146 22.22 5.47 16.12
CA SER A 146 21.87 5.88 17.49
C SER A 146 20.40 5.61 17.83
N GLY A 147 19.55 5.34 16.83
CA GLY A 147 18.11 5.16 16.99
C GLY A 147 17.34 6.46 16.82
N ARG A 148 17.98 7.53 16.33
CA ARG A 148 17.35 8.78 15.97
C ARG A 148 16.58 8.61 14.65
N PRO A 149 15.32 9.06 14.56
CA PRO A 149 14.60 9.13 13.31
C PRO A 149 15.14 10.26 12.42
N VAL A 150 15.32 9.95 11.13
CA VAL A 150 15.80 10.86 10.10
C VAL A 150 14.83 10.79 8.92
N LEU A 151 14.40 11.94 8.41
CA LEU A 151 13.50 12.02 7.26
C LEU A 151 14.30 11.82 5.97
N ALA A 152 14.16 10.64 5.38
CA ALA A 152 14.69 10.27 4.08
C ALA A 152 13.60 10.35 3.00
N GLY A 153 13.79 9.72 1.83
CA GLY A 153 12.73 9.62 0.82
C GLY A 153 12.44 10.91 0.03
N LEU A 154 13.46 11.74 -0.17
CA LEU A 154 13.34 13.08 -0.77
C LEU A 154 13.06 13.11 -2.29
N GLY A 155 12.83 11.96 -2.92
CA GLY A 155 12.50 11.88 -4.35
C GLY A 155 11.13 12.45 -4.71
N GLY A 156 10.28 12.74 -3.71
CA GLY A 156 8.97 13.37 -3.88
C GLY A 156 8.94 14.85 -3.51
N LEU A 157 10.10 15.52 -3.40
CA LEU A 157 10.14 16.95 -3.11
C LEU A 157 9.63 17.77 -4.30
N ARG A 158 8.82 18.79 -4.00
CA ARG A 158 8.37 19.82 -4.94
C ARG A 158 8.65 21.20 -4.38
N ASP A 159 8.88 22.17 -5.26
CA ASP A 159 9.00 23.58 -4.85
C ASP A 159 7.64 24.08 -4.34
N LEU A 160 7.64 24.73 -3.19
CA LEU A 160 6.47 25.44 -2.71
C LEU A 160 6.30 26.73 -3.53
N PRO A 161 5.05 27.07 -3.90
CA PRO A 161 4.75 28.39 -4.42
C PRO A 161 5.18 29.51 -3.46
N PRO A 162 5.31 30.75 -3.96
CA PRO A 162 5.63 31.90 -3.12
C PRO A 162 4.71 32.03 -1.91
N ALA A 163 5.22 32.77 -0.93
CA ALA A 163 4.51 32.97 0.32
C ALA A 163 3.11 33.56 0.12
N GLY A 164 2.07 32.87 0.59
CA GLY A 164 0.69 33.38 0.55
C GLY A 164 -0.34 32.26 0.42
N ARG A 165 -1.49 32.59 -0.19
CA ARG A 165 -2.56 31.62 -0.49
C ARG A 165 -2.14 30.49 -1.45
N PRO A 166 -1.29 30.70 -2.48
CA PRO A 166 -0.96 29.64 -3.44
C PRO A 166 -0.27 28.40 -2.85
N ARG A 167 0.49 28.55 -1.75
CA ARG A 167 1.15 27.40 -1.08
C ARG A 167 0.21 26.58 -0.19
N ILE A 168 -0.96 27.09 0.18
CA ILE A 168 -1.88 26.43 1.13
C ILE A 168 -2.23 25.00 0.70
N PRO A 169 -2.59 24.70 -0.57
CA PRO A 169 -2.91 23.34 -0.99
C PRO A 169 -1.76 22.36 -0.77
N ALA A 170 -0.52 22.76 -1.09
CA ALA A 170 0.66 21.91 -0.92
C ALA A 170 0.97 21.66 0.57
N LEU A 171 0.90 22.70 1.41
CA LEU A 171 1.09 22.58 2.86
C LEU A 171 0.03 21.67 3.49
N ARG A 172 -1.25 21.89 3.14
CA ARG A 172 -2.36 21.04 3.61
C ARG A 172 -2.17 19.59 3.21
N ALA A 173 -1.75 19.32 1.97
CA ALA A 173 -1.47 17.97 1.50
C ALA A 173 -0.32 17.29 2.27
N ASN A 174 0.69 18.04 2.71
CA ASN A 174 1.75 17.53 3.59
C ASN A 174 1.25 17.27 5.02
N TYR A 175 0.40 18.15 5.56
CA TYR A 175 -0.14 17.99 6.90
C TYR A 175 -1.07 16.77 6.99
N LEU A 176 -1.88 16.52 5.96
CA LEU A 176 -2.68 15.30 5.89
C LEU A 176 -1.82 14.02 5.85
N ARG A 177 -0.69 14.04 5.13
CA ARG A 177 0.28 12.92 5.14
C ARG A 177 0.94 12.73 6.49
N LEU A 178 1.34 13.83 7.13
CA LEU A 178 1.85 13.79 8.50
C LEU A 178 0.80 13.25 9.47
N GLY A 179 -0.48 13.60 9.29
CA GLY A 179 -1.58 13.11 10.12
C GLY A 179 -1.73 11.59 10.02
N MET A 180 -1.62 11.03 8.82
CA MET A 180 -1.60 9.57 8.62
C MET A 180 -0.39 8.92 9.30
N LEU A 181 0.79 9.56 9.25
CA LEU A 181 1.98 9.07 9.93
C LEU A 181 1.81 9.09 11.45
N VAL A 182 1.35 10.21 12.01
CA VAL A 182 1.04 10.39 13.45
C VAL A 182 0.05 9.33 13.90
N ARG A 183 -1.05 9.14 13.16
CA ARG A 183 -2.06 8.13 13.45
C ARG A 183 -1.48 6.73 13.48
N GLY A 184 -0.72 6.36 12.45
CA GLY A 184 -0.13 5.02 12.38
C GLY A 184 0.93 4.75 13.45
N VAL A 185 1.58 5.79 14.01
CA VAL A 185 2.42 5.64 15.22
C VAL A 185 1.53 5.43 16.45
N PHE A 186 0.47 6.20 16.60
CA PHE A 186 -0.44 6.10 17.75
C PHE A 186 -1.24 4.80 17.78
N ASP A 187 -1.55 4.20 16.64
CA ASP A 187 -2.23 2.90 16.56
C ASP A 187 -1.36 1.75 17.11
N CYS A 188 -0.04 1.96 17.30
CA CYS A 188 0.89 1.01 17.92
C CYS A 188 1.14 1.27 19.41
N LEU A 189 0.45 2.24 20.04
CA LEU A 189 0.67 2.57 21.44
C LEU A 189 0.23 1.43 22.36
N ASP A 190 0.97 1.25 23.46
CA ASP A 190 0.56 0.37 24.55
C ASP A 190 -0.75 0.86 25.17
N ALA A 191 -1.80 0.07 25.06
CA ALA A 191 -3.13 0.42 25.55
C ALA A 191 -3.21 0.49 27.09
N GLU A 192 -2.28 -0.16 27.80
CA GLU A 192 -2.21 -0.17 29.26
C GLU A 192 -1.48 1.07 29.81
N ASP A 193 -0.78 1.84 28.97
CA ASP A 193 -0.10 3.07 29.39
C ASP A 193 -1.13 4.20 29.65
N PRO A 194 -1.09 4.85 30.84
CA PRO A 194 -2.08 5.86 31.23
C PRO A 194 -2.09 7.10 30.33
N ALA A 195 -1.00 7.39 29.60
CA ALA A 195 -0.94 8.53 28.69
C ALA A 195 -1.47 8.22 27.27
N SER A 196 -1.62 6.95 26.90
CA SER A 196 -2.10 6.52 25.58
C SER A 196 -3.48 7.07 25.18
N PRO A 197 -4.49 7.17 26.07
CA PRO A 197 -5.80 7.72 25.70
C PRO A 197 -5.77 9.17 25.19
N ALA A 198 -4.79 9.97 25.61
CA ALA A 198 -4.66 11.36 25.16
C ALA A 198 -4.16 11.50 23.71
N ALA A 199 -3.52 10.46 23.15
CA ALA A 199 -3.02 10.44 21.77
C ALA A 199 -4.13 10.68 20.73
N GLY A 200 -5.33 10.14 20.99
CA GLY A 200 -6.48 10.33 20.11
C GLY A 200 -6.91 11.80 19.98
N GLN A 201 -6.87 12.55 21.09
CA GLN A 201 -7.21 13.97 21.12
C GLN A 201 -6.14 14.82 20.42
N LEU A 202 -4.88 14.44 20.57
CA LEU A 202 -3.77 15.09 19.89
C LEU A 202 -3.84 14.91 18.36
N ALA A 203 -4.11 13.68 17.91
CA ALA A 203 -4.30 13.39 16.50
C ALA A 203 -5.51 14.12 15.91
N SER A 204 -6.67 14.08 16.59
CA SER A 204 -7.87 14.78 16.10
C SER A 204 -7.64 16.28 16.00
N TRP A 205 -7.00 16.90 17.01
CA TRP A 205 -6.66 18.32 16.97
C TRP A 205 -5.78 18.66 15.75
N PHE A 206 -4.76 17.86 15.47
CA PHE A 206 -3.86 18.13 14.34
C PHE A 206 -4.57 17.97 13.00
N GLU A 207 -5.38 16.92 12.86
CA GLU A 207 -6.17 16.68 11.66
C GLU A 207 -7.21 17.79 11.41
N ASP A 208 -7.88 18.26 12.45
CA ASP A 208 -8.83 19.38 12.37
C ASP A 208 -8.11 20.67 12.00
N ALA A 209 -6.95 20.94 12.60
CA ALA A 209 -6.12 22.09 12.26
C ALA A 209 -5.65 22.05 10.79
N ALA A 210 -5.30 20.87 10.27
CA ALA A 210 -4.91 20.69 8.87
C ALA A 210 -6.08 20.99 7.89
N ARG A 211 -7.31 20.67 8.29
CA ARG A 211 -8.53 20.88 7.49
C ARG A 211 -9.18 22.25 7.70
N ALA A 212 -8.76 23.00 8.72
CA ALA A 212 -9.36 24.28 9.08
C ALA A 212 -9.36 25.30 7.93
N ALA A 213 -10.40 26.15 7.94
CA ALA A 213 -10.55 27.31 7.08
C ALA A 213 -10.85 28.54 7.97
N PRO A 214 -9.98 29.56 8.01
CA PRO A 214 -8.73 29.69 7.25
C PRO A 214 -7.64 28.70 7.70
N PHE A 215 -6.81 28.24 6.76
CA PHE A 215 -5.67 27.38 7.07
C PHE A 215 -4.61 28.16 7.83
N GLN A 216 -4.10 27.57 8.92
CA GLN A 216 -3.00 28.11 9.71
C GLN A 216 -1.92 27.03 9.87
N PRO A 217 -0.65 27.33 9.56
CA PRO A 217 0.45 26.41 9.86
C PRO A 217 0.50 26.10 11.35
N CYS A 218 0.67 24.82 11.70
CA CYS A 218 0.57 24.35 13.09
C CYS A 218 1.64 23.32 13.48
N LEU A 219 2.70 23.13 12.68
CA LEU A 219 3.79 22.18 13.00
C LEU A 219 4.47 22.49 14.35
N ASP A 220 4.81 23.76 14.62
CA ASP A 220 5.39 24.17 15.91
C ASP A 220 4.42 23.95 17.09
N GLY A 221 3.11 24.00 16.80
CA GLY A 221 2.07 23.67 17.77
C GLY A 221 1.97 22.17 18.04
N LEU A 222 2.12 21.35 17.00
CA LEU A 222 2.15 19.89 17.10
C LEU A 222 3.39 19.42 17.87
N GLU A 223 4.56 19.94 17.55
CA GLU A 223 5.82 19.60 18.25
C GLU A 223 5.72 19.88 19.75
N ARG A 224 5.28 21.09 20.14
CA ARG A 224 5.08 21.43 21.55
C ARG A 224 4.10 20.49 22.25
N ARG A 225 2.96 20.21 21.61
CA ARG A 225 1.95 19.30 22.18
C ARG A 225 2.44 17.86 22.31
N LEU A 226 3.34 17.39 21.44
CA LEU A 226 3.98 16.09 21.59
C LEU A 226 4.83 16.06 22.87
N PHE A 227 5.65 17.09 23.12
CA PHE A 227 6.47 17.18 24.32
C PHE A 227 5.66 17.44 25.60
N ASP A 228 4.55 18.17 25.52
CA ASP A 228 3.63 18.38 26.65
C ASP A 228 2.85 17.09 26.99
N TRP A 229 2.62 16.22 26.01
CA TRP A 229 1.88 14.97 26.18
C TRP A 229 2.69 13.90 26.90
N ALA A 230 3.96 13.69 26.51
CA ALA A 230 4.82 12.69 27.13
C ALA A 230 6.30 13.08 27.06
N ALA A 231 7.08 12.69 28.08
CA ALA A 231 8.53 12.84 28.04
C ALA A 231 9.13 11.90 26.99
N ALA A 232 10.03 12.42 26.15
CA ALA A 232 10.71 11.63 25.13
C ALA A 232 11.54 10.49 25.76
N THR A 233 11.34 9.26 25.28
CA THR A 233 12.11 8.09 25.72
C THR A 233 12.80 7.41 24.53
N PRO A 234 13.94 6.73 24.73
CA PRO A 234 14.65 6.07 23.64
C PRO A 234 13.79 5.02 22.93
N VAL A 235 13.81 5.03 21.60
CA VAL A 235 13.13 4.01 20.79
C VAL A 235 13.81 2.66 20.99
N ARG A 236 13.05 1.68 21.47
CA ARG A 236 13.54 0.32 21.71
C ARG A 236 13.92 -0.33 20.39
N ARG A 237 15.10 -0.92 20.34
CA ARG A 237 15.50 -1.70 19.17
C ARG A 237 15.00 -3.12 19.34
N PRO A 238 14.38 -3.72 18.30
CA PRO A 238 14.17 -5.16 18.30
C PRO A 238 15.52 -5.83 18.54
N GLY A 239 15.63 -6.65 19.59
CA GLY A 239 16.90 -7.31 19.93
C GLY A 239 17.40 -8.19 18.78
N PRO A 240 18.71 -8.51 18.70
CA PRO A 240 19.26 -9.42 17.69
C PRO A 240 18.69 -10.87 17.70
N GLY A 241 17.72 -11.18 18.58
CA GLY A 241 17.09 -12.50 18.72
C GLY A 241 15.58 -12.47 18.99
N GLU A 242 14.90 -11.33 18.89
CA GLU A 242 13.44 -11.23 19.09
C GLU A 242 12.67 -11.03 17.77
N ALA A 243 13.21 -11.57 16.68
CA ALA A 243 12.34 -11.99 15.59
C ALA A 243 11.59 -13.25 16.06
N ARG A 244 10.28 -13.16 16.31
CA ARG A 244 9.42 -14.35 16.45
C ARG A 244 9.74 -15.31 15.28
N PRO A 245 9.79 -16.63 15.52
CA PRO A 245 10.22 -17.58 14.49
C PRO A 245 9.19 -17.60 13.35
N GLY A 246 9.57 -16.91 12.28
CA GLY A 246 8.87 -16.79 11.00
C GLY A 246 9.88 -16.39 9.92
N ARG A 247 10.76 -17.35 9.57
CA ARG A 247 11.66 -17.43 8.39
C ARG A 247 12.37 -16.13 7.94
N GLY A 248 13.56 -15.91 8.51
CA GLY A 248 14.68 -15.26 7.82
C GLY A 248 15.68 -16.31 7.28
N PRO A 249 16.42 -16.01 6.19
CA PRO A 249 17.45 -16.91 5.65
C PRO A 249 18.68 -16.93 6.56
N GLY A 250 19.29 -18.12 6.66
CA GLY A 250 20.33 -18.46 7.62
C GLY A 250 21.61 -17.61 7.52
N VAL A 251 22.13 -17.27 8.69
CA VAL A 251 23.49 -16.77 8.89
C VAL A 251 24.45 -17.95 8.89
N TRP A 252 25.50 -17.86 8.07
CA TRP A 252 26.59 -18.83 8.00
C TRP A 252 27.58 -18.62 9.14
N PRO A 253 27.95 -19.66 9.92
CA PRO A 253 29.10 -19.61 10.80
C PRO A 253 30.40 -19.82 10.00
N GLY A 254 31.43 -19.09 10.41
CA GLY A 254 32.74 -19.06 9.77
C GLY A 254 33.52 -20.37 9.81
N VAL A 255 34.46 -20.44 8.87
CA VAL A 255 35.42 -21.52 8.62
C VAL A 255 36.45 -21.65 9.76
N GLY A 256 36.64 -22.88 10.26
CA GLY A 256 37.76 -23.31 11.11
C GLY A 256 37.68 -24.83 11.40
N PRO A 257 38.81 -25.58 11.45
CA PRO A 257 38.89 -26.98 11.00
C PRO A 257 38.48 -28.04 12.05
N GLY A 258 38.01 -29.21 11.57
CA GLY A 258 37.56 -30.37 12.37
C GLY A 258 38.67 -31.16 13.11
N PRO A 259 38.35 -32.21 13.90
CA PRO A 259 37.95 -33.51 13.31
C PRO A 259 36.94 -34.42 14.10
N ARG A 260 36.25 -35.28 13.33
CA ARG A 260 35.77 -36.69 13.51
C ARG A 260 35.17 -37.22 14.85
N GLY A 261 33.95 -37.77 14.76
CA GLY A 261 33.43 -38.89 15.59
C GLY A 261 31.89 -39.07 15.54
N PRO A 262 31.30 -40.30 15.57
CA PRO A 262 30.05 -40.59 14.85
C PRO A 262 28.80 -40.92 15.72
N GLY A 263 27.63 -40.74 15.09
CA GLY A 263 26.47 -41.65 15.24
C GLY A 263 25.36 -41.25 16.22
N VAL A 264 24.13 -41.13 15.69
CA VAL A 264 22.87 -41.79 16.12
C VAL A 264 21.69 -40.97 15.56
N GLY A 265 20.86 -41.63 14.74
CA GLY A 265 19.68 -41.02 14.12
C GLY A 265 18.50 -40.89 15.07
N GLN A 266 17.55 -40.01 14.73
CA GLN A 266 16.16 -40.10 15.19
C GLN A 266 15.20 -39.28 14.32
N ARG A 267 13.96 -39.78 14.29
CA ARG A 267 12.85 -39.54 13.36
C ARG A 267 12.26 -38.12 13.39
N ALA A 268 11.69 -37.72 12.26
CA ALA A 268 10.87 -36.51 12.08
C ALA A 268 9.51 -36.61 12.80
N PRO A 269 8.99 -35.52 13.42
CA PRO A 269 7.62 -35.44 13.91
C PRO A 269 6.66 -34.80 12.89
N VAL A 270 5.44 -35.32 12.89
CA VAL A 270 4.25 -34.92 12.10
C VAL A 270 3.62 -33.63 12.66
N PRO A 271 3.09 -32.71 11.83
CA PRO A 271 2.43 -31.47 12.30
C PRO A 271 0.99 -31.72 12.84
N PRO A 272 0.49 -30.86 13.75
CA PRO A 272 -0.84 -30.99 14.36
C PRO A 272 -1.97 -30.40 13.50
N GLU A 273 -3.14 -31.06 13.53
CA GLU A 273 -4.40 -30.65 12.91
C GLU A 273 -5.08 -29.46 13.62
N VAL A 274 -5.71 -28.59 12.84
CA VAL A 274 -6.47 -27.41 13.29
C VAL A 274 -7.95 -27.78 13.47
N ARG A 275 -8.52 -27.51 14.66
CA ARG A 275 -9.96 -27.71 14.95
C ARG A 275 -10.82 -26.56 14.38
N PRO A 276 -11.99 -26.84 13.77
CA PRO A 276 -12.89 -25.81 13.26
C PRO A 276 -13.92 -25.30 14.30
N LEU A 277 -14.49 -24.12 13.97
CA LEU A 277 -15.46 -23.31 14.73
C LEU A 277 -16.78 -24.02 15.10
N PRO A 278 -17.50 -23.56 16.16
CA PRO A 278 -18.66 -24.26 16.73
C PRO A 278 -19.90 -24.29 15.82
N ALA A 279 -20.56 -25.45 15.81
CA ALA A 279 -21.56 -25.90 14.83
C ALA A 279 -22.87 -25.09 14.75
N TRP A 280 -23.23 -24.27 15.74
CA TRP A 280 -24.48 -23.51 15.69
C TRP A 280 -24.42 -22.32 14.70
N LEU A 281 -23.23 -21.86 14.34
CA LEU A 281 -23.02 -20.89 13.25
C LEU A 281 -23.16 -21.52 11.85
N ARG A 282 -23.23 -22.85 11.74
CA ARG A 282 -23.44 -23.57 10.47
C ARG A 282 -24.90 -23.89 10.18
N LEU A 283 -25.81 -23.73 11.14
CA LEU A 283 -27.23 -24.04 10.97
C LEU A 283 -28.08 -22.91 10.38
N LEU A 284 -27.49 -21.72 10.15
CA LEU A 284 -28.22 -20.55 9.66
C LEU A 284 -27.94 -20.17 8.20
N HIS A 285 -27.05 -20.90 7.49
CA HIS A 285 -26.71 -20.71 6.05
C HIS A 285 -27.00 -19.31 5.48
N LEU A 286 -26.44 -18.28 6.12
CA LEU A 286 -26.60 -16.90 5.74
C LEU A 286 -25.34 -16.45 4.97
N PRO A 287 -25.46 -15.84 3.78
CA PRO A 287 -24.31 -15.34 3.04
C PRO A 287 -23.57 -14.25 3.84
N PRO A 288 -22.23 -14.17 3.72
CA PRO A 288 -21.39 -13.29 4.56
C PRO A 288 -21.75 -11.80 4.44
N GLU A 289 -22.31 -11.39 3.31
CA GLU A 289 -22.86 -10.06 3.02
C GLU A 289 -24.07 -9.70 3.90
N LEU A 290 -24.91 -10.68 4.27
CA LEU A 290 -26.11 -10.41 5.09
C LEU A 290 -25.76 -10.34 6.59
N VAL A 291 -24.70 -11.03 7.02
CA VAL A 291 -24.18 -10.96 8.40
C VAL A 291 -23.57 -9.59 8.69
N THR A 292 -22.88 -9.00 7.70
CA THR A 292 -22.34 -7.64 7.79
C THR A 292 -23.44 -6.58 7.65
N ALA A 293 -24.44 -6.77 6.78
CA ALA A 293 -25.58 -5.87 6.62
C ALA A 293 -26.54 -5.85 7.82
N LEU A 294 -26.85 -7.00 8.43
CA LEU A 294 -27.59 -7.05 9.71
C LEU A 294 -26.77 -6.43 10.85
N GLY A 295 -25.46 -6.62 10.84
CA GLY A 295 -24.54 -6.05 11.83
C GLY A 295 -24.37 -4.52 11.76
N THR A 296 -24.60 -3.91 10.59
CA THR A 296 -24.60 -2.44 10.39
C THR A 296 -25.99 -1.85 10.59
N ALA A 297 -27.06 -2.52 10.15
CA ALA A 297 -28.45 -2.08 10.37
C ALA A 297 -28.85 -2.10 11.87
N LEU A 298 -28.43 -3.10 12.65
CA LEU A 298 -28.65 -3.13 14.10
C LEU A 298 -27.88 -2.03 14.85
N ARG A 299 -26.79 -1.51 14.26
CA ARG A 299 -25.95 -0.46 14.85
C ARG A 299 -26.46 0.94 14.55
N THR A 300 -27.11 1.15 13.42
CA THR A 300 -27.60 2.47 13.00
C THR A 300 -29.04 2.75 13.42
N THR A 301 -29.91 1.73 13.51
CA THR A 301 -31.33 1.93 13.88
C THR A 301 -31.60 1.89 15.39
N LEU A 302 -30.76 1.23 16.19
CA LEU A 302 -30.85 1.28 17.66
C LEU A 302 -30.18 2.53 18.26
N GLY A 303 -29.36 3.23 17.48
CA GLY A 303 -28.70 4.48 17.88
C GLY A 303 -29.57 5.72 17.68
N THR A 304 -30.54 5.69 16.76
CA THR A 304 -31.36 6.87 16.43
C THR A 304 -32.79 6.81 17.00
N ALA A 305 -33.24 5.67 17.56
CA ALA A 305 -34.55 5.54 18.21
C ALA A 305 -34.55 5.73 19.74
N LEU A 306 -33.39 5.92 20.38
CA LEU A 306 -33.29 6.22 21.83
C LEU A 306 -32.89 7.67 22.15
N ALA A 307 -32.80 8.54 21.15
CA ALA A 307 -32.45 9.95 21.32
C ALA A 307 -33.64 10.85 21.74
N GLY A 308 -34.79 10.28 22.11
CA GLY A 308 -36.03 11.05 22.33
C GLY A 308 -36.84 10.78 23.60
N HIS A 309 -36.46 9.89 24.53
CA HIS A 309 -37.32 9.57 25.69
C HIS A 309 -36.55 9.55 27.03
N PRO A 310 -37.09 10.14 28.12
CA PRO A 310 -36.38 10.32 29.38
C PRO A 310 -36.41 9.06 30.24
N VAL A 311 -35.67 8.01 29.86
CA VAL A 311 -35.37 6.88 30.78
C VAL A 311 -33.92 6.44 30.61
N GLY A 312 -33.00 7.41 30.69
CA GLY A 312 -31.55 7.20 30.52
C GLY A 312 -30.74 7.22 31.82
N ARG A 313 -31.33 6.89 32.98
CA ARG A 313 -30.59 6.89 34.27
C ARG A 313 -30.61 5.58 35.05
N GLY A 314 -31.20 4.50 34.52
CA GLY A 314 -31.34 3.23 35.25
C GLY A 314 -30.42 2.08 34.84
N LEU A 315 -29.74 2.15 33.68
CA LEU A 315 -29.18 0.95 33.03
C LEU A 315 -27.67 0.72 33.18
N SER A 316 -26.94 1.60 33.88
CA SER A 316 -25.51 1.38 34.17
C SER A 316 -25.24 0.44 35.35
N ARG A 317 -26.25 0.10 36.15
CA ARG A 317 -26.08 -0.79 37.32
C ARG A 317 -26.52 -2.24 37.11
N LEU A 318 -27.14 -2.57 35.97
CA LEU A 318 -27.56 -3.95 35.68
C LEU A 318 -26.57 -4.73 34.81
N ARG A 319 -25.51 -4.09 34.31
CA ARG A 319 -24.56 -4.71 33.37
C ARG A 319 -23.50 -5.59 34.05
N ASP A 320 -23.31 -5.43 35.36
CA ASP A 320 -22.31 -6.21 36.12
C ASP A 320 -22.84 -7.53 36.71
N ARG A 321 -24.15 -7.81 36.62
CA ARG A 321 -24.72 -9.09 37.13
C ARG A 321 -25.13 -10.10 36.06
N VAL A 322 -25.02 -9.78 34.76
CA VAL A 322 -25.51 -10.66 33.67
C VAL A 322 -24.38 -11.42 32.94
N ARG A 323 -23.22 -11.61 33.59
CA ARG A 323 -22.13 -12.46 33.06
C ARG A 323 -22.18 -13.93 33.49
N LEU A 324 -23.11 -14.35 34.35
CA LEU A 324 -23.10 -15.72 34.91
C LEU A 324 -24.24 -16.66 34.52
N ARG A 325 -25.18 -16.28 33.64
CA ARG A 325 -26.25 -17.22 33.19
C ARG A 325 -26.66 -17.00 31.74
N ARG A 326 -25.77 -17.32 30.80
CA ARG A 326 -26.09 -17.39 29.37
C ARG A 326 -26.50 -18.81 28.99
N ARG A 327 -27.79 -19.14 29.06
CA ARG A 327 -28.37 -20.23 28.25
C ARG A 327 -29.90 -20.22 28.06
N PRO A 328 -30.75 -19.44 28.77
CA PRO A 328 -32.18 -19.39 28.42
C PRO A 328 -32.69 -18.04 27.84
N LEU A 329 -31.85 -17.02 27.62
CA LEU A 329 -32.31 -15.70 27.11
C LEU A 329 -32.28 -15.56 25.58
N SER A 330 -31.82 -16.56 24.84
CA SER A 330 -31.86 -16.56 23.37
C SER A 330 -33.26 -16.76 22.81
N LEU A 331 -34.16 -17.47 23.51
CA LEU A 331 -35.51 -17.77 23.02
C LEU A 331 -36.43 -16.54 23.04
N ALA A 332 -36.33 -15.71 24.09
CA ALA A 332 -37.15 -14.50 24.23
C ALA A 332 -36.79 -13.43 23.18
N ALA A 333 -35.52 -13.34 22.78
CA ALA A 333 -35.06 -12.41 21.75
C ALA A 333 -35.57 -12.79 20.34
N VAL A 334 -35.69 -14.09 20.05
CA VAL A 334 -36.19 -14.59 18.76
C VAL A 334 -37.71 -14.36 18.64
N VAL A 335 -38.48 -14.58 19.71
CA VAL A 335 -39.92 -14.31 19.73
C VAL A 335 -40.21 -12.81 19.55
N ALA A 336 -39.43 -11.94 20.20
CA ALA A 336 -39.55 -10.49 20.04
C ALA A 336 -39.20 -10.03 18.61
N ALA A 337 -38.16 -10.60 18.00
CA ALA A 337 -37.79 -10.27 16.61
C ALA A 337 -38.86 -10.72 15.59
N GLY A 338 -39.51 -11.87 15.83
CA GLY A 338 -40.61 -12.35 14.99
C GLY A 338 -41.85 -11.46 15.03
N LEU A 339 -42.21 -10.94 16.20
CA LEU A 339 -43.36 -10.03 16.36
C LEU A 339 -43.14 -8.66 15.68
N VAL A 340 -41.90 -8.16 15.68
CA VAL A 340 -41.56 -6.88 15.02
C VAL A 340 -41.61 -7.02 13.50
N LEU A 341 -41.13 -8.12 12.94
CA LEU A 341 -41.20 -8.38 11.50
C LEU A 341 -42.64 -8.57 11.01
N LEU A 342 -43.49 -9.21 11.82
CA LEU A 342 -44.91 -9.36 11.52
C LEU A 342 -45.65 -8.01 11.52
N ALA A 343 -45.27 -7.10 12.43
CA ALA A 343 -45.87 -5.76 12.51
C ALA A 343 -45.45 -4.84 11.34
N LEU A 344 -44.23 -4.98 10.80
CA LEU A 344 -43.77 -4.18 9.66
C LEU A 344 -44.38 -4.59 8.31
N GLY A 345 -44.84 -5.84 8.18
CA GLY A 345 -45.49 -6.33 6.95
C GLY A 345 -46.93 -5.86 6.74
N LEU A 346 -47.52 -5.16 7.72
CA LEU A 346 -48.94 -4.75 7.71
C LEU A 346 -49.16 -3.27 7.35
N LEU A 347 -48.14 -2.54 6.90
CA LEU A 347 -48.27 -1.12 6.54
C LEU A 347 -48.57 -0.96 5.02
N PRO A 348 -49.73 -0.38 4.64
CA PRO A 348 -50.08 -0.19 3.24
C PRO A 348 -49.32 0.98 2.61
N ALA A 349 -48.91 0.82 1.35
CA ALA A 349 -48.22 1.85 0.58
C ALA A 349 -49.14 3.06 0.31
N PRO A 350 -48.62 4.31 0.32
CA PRO A 350 -49.42 5.49 0.05
C PRO A 350 -49.75 5.61 -1.44
N SER A 351 -51.03 5.48 -1.76
CA SER A 351 -51.62 5.82 -3.06
C SER A 351 -51.58 7.33 -3.28
N GLY A 352 -51.09 7.75 -4.45
CA GLY A 352 -51.13 9.14 -4.90
C GLY A 352 -52.57 9.63 -5.05
N THR A 353 -52.82 10.83 -4.55
CA THR A 353 -54.09 11.56 -4.61
C THR A 353 -54.39 12.09 -6.00
N ASP A 354 -55.57 11.76 -6.52
CA ASP A 354 -56.29 12.48 -7.57
C ASP A 354 -56.57 13.94 -7.19
N SER A 355 -56.68 14.83 -8.18
CA SER A 355 -57.85 15.72 -8.38
C SER A 355 -57.61 16.79 -9.45
N SER A 356 -58.25 16.62 -10.62
CA SER A 356 -58.99 17.63 -11.42
C SER A 356 -59.11 17.05 -12.84
N GLY A 357 -60.23 16.56 -13.34
CA GLY A 357 -61.62 17.02 -13.20
C GLY A 357 -62.01 17.74 -14.49
N THR A 358 -62.65 17.02 -15.43
CA THR A 358 -63.80 17.47 -16.26
C THR A 358 -64.10 16.45 -17.38
N SER A 359 -65.20 15.73 -17.18
CA SER A 359 -66.25 15.28 -18.10
C SER A 359 -65.97 15.06 -19.61
N ALA A 360 -66.02 13.77 -19.98
CA ALA A 360 -66.96 13.13 -20.93
C ALA A 360 -67.38 13.84 -22.23
N THR A 361 -67.01 13.20 -23.35
CA THR A 361 -67.81 12.85 -24.55
C THR A 361 -66.86 11.96 -25.39
N GLY A 362 -67.13 10.73 -25.80
CA GLY A 362 -68.33 10.17 -26.38
C GLY A 362 -68.05 9.85 -27.86
N VAL A 363 -68.25 8.58 -28.23
CA VAL A 363 -68.63 8.07 -29.58
C VAL A 363 -67.52 7.51 -30.52
N ALA A 364 -67.55 6.16 -30.60
CA ALA A 364 -67.60 5.27 -31.77
C ALA A 364 -66.40 4.97 -32.69
N GLY A 365 -66.34 3.68 -33.08
CA GLY A 365 -65.64 3.11 -34.24
C GLY A 365 -64.90 1.82 -33.90
N VAL A 366 -65.60 0.70 -33.64
CA VAL A 366 -65.88 -0.43 -34.56
C VAL A 366 -64.64 -1.28 -34.90
N ASP A 367 -64.81 -2.57 -34.58
CA ASP A 367 -63.94 -3.74 -34.74
C ASP A 367 -63.44 -4.01 -36.17
N VAL A 368 -62.31 -4.73 -36.28
CA VAL A 368 -62.24 -6.11 -36.79
C VAL A 368 -60.78 -6.65 -36.80
N ASP A 369 -60.66 -7.83 -36.19
CA ASP A 369 -59.71 -8.94 -36.30
C ASP A 369 -58.25 -8.90 -35.80
N SER A 370 -58.09 -9.48 -34.60
CA SER A 370 -57.42 -10.76 -34.33
C SER A 370 -56.18 -11.15 -35.15
N THR A 371 -55.00 -11.05 -34.51
CA THR A 371 -54.08 -12.19 -34.44
C THR A 371 -53.34 -12.17 -33.11
N THR A 372 -53.33 -13.34 -32.51
CA THR A 372 -52.95 -13.71 -31.16
C THR A 372 -51.43 -13.82 -30.98
N ALA A 373 -51.02 -13.62 -29.72
CA ALA A 373 -49.91 -14.25 -29.01
C ALA A 373 -48.60 -13.46 -28.83
N ASP A 374 -48.34 -13.24 -27.53
CA ASP A 374 -47.18 -12.74 -26.82
C ASP A 374 -45.79 -13.08 -27.40
N PRO A 375 -44.83 -12.16 -27.26
CA PRO A 375 -43.41 -12.46 -27.30
C PRO A 375 -42.93 -12.98 -25.93
N GLU A 376 -41.86 -13.78 -26.01
CA GLU A 376 -40.77 -13.83 -25.02
C GLU A 376 -41.11 -14.44 -23.66
N GLY A 377 -40.68 -15.68 -23.40
CA GLY A 377 -39.25 -15.98 -23.38
C GLY A 377 -38.74 -15.67 -21.98
N ARG A 378 -38.87 -16.65 -21.10
CA ARG A 378 -38.25 -16.65 -19.77
C ARG A 378 -36.73 -16.56 -19.95
N GLY A 379 -36.22 -15.34 -19.98
CA GLY A 379 -34.82 -15.01 -19.82
C GLY A 379 -34.41 -15.30 -18.38
N ARG A 380 -33.84 -16.48 -18.20
CA ARG A 380 -32.96 -16.85 -17.09
C ARG A 380 -31.90 -15.74 -16.95
N PHE A 381 -32.00 -14.89 -15.93
CA PHE A 381 -30.89 -14.06 -15.51
C PHE A 381 -29.89 -14.97 -14.81
N ASP A 382 -28.92 -15.47 -15.57
CA ASP A 382 -27.71 -16.04 -15.02
C ASP A 382 -26.96 -14.94 -14.25
N ALA A 383 -26.46 -15.31 -13.06
CA ALA A 383 -25.61 -14.46 -12.24
C ALA A 383 -24.30 -14.12 -12.96
N PRO A 384 -23.69 -12.94 -12.75
CA PRO A 384 -22.40 -12.63 -13.33
C PRO A 384 -21.32 -13.51 -12.69
N ASP A 385 -20.79 -14.38 -13.53
CA ASP A 385 -19.60 -15.20 -13.29
C ASP A 385 -18.39 -14.31 -13.04
N ALA A 386 -17.52 -14.72 -12.11
CA ALA A 386 -16.31 -14.00 -11.73
C ALA A 386 -15.18 -14.25 -12.76
N THR A 387 -15.46 -13.93 -14.02
CA THR A 387 -14.54 -14.13 -15.15
C THR A 387 -14.06 -12.77 -15.63
N ALA A 388 -12.73 -12.57 -15.68
CA ALA A 388 -12.13 -11.38 -16.27
C ALA A 388 -12.76 -11.14 -17.67
N PRO A 389 -13.29 -9.94 -17.96
CA PRO A 389 -14.32 -9.77 -19.00
C PRO A 389 -13.84 -9.88 -20.46
N ASP A 390 -12.63 -10.40 -20.72
CA ASP A 390 -12.10 -10.65 -22.08
C ASP A 390 -11.20 -11.90 -22.18
N ALA A 391 -11.21 -12.80 -21.19
CA ALA A 391 -10.41 -14.03 -21.25
C ALA A 391 -11.09 -15.07 -22.14
N THR A 392 -10.39 -15.59 -23.15
CA THR A 392 -10.87 -16.75 -23.92
C THR A 392 -10.85 -18.02 -23.05
N ALA A 393 -11.58 -19.08 -23.43
CA ALA A 393 -11.55 -20.36 -22.72
C ALA A 393 -10.11 -20.91 -22.44
N PRO A 394 -9.14 -20.84 -23.38
CA PRO A 394 -7.76 -21.21 -23.08
C PRO A 394 -7.04 -20.23 -22.15
N ASP A 395 -7.37 -18.93 -22.18
CA ASP A 395 -6.80 -17.95 -21.25
C ASP A 395 -7.26 -18.24 -19.81
N ALA A 396 -8.55 -18.52 -19.60
CA ALA A 396 -9.08 -18.89 -18.29
C ALA A 396 -8.41 -20.17 -17.75
N ALA A 397 -8.16 -21.16 -18.61
CA ALA A 397 -7.44 -22.37 -18.24
C ALA A 397 -5.97 -22.09 -17.86
N ALA A 398 -5.28 -21.21 -18.59
CA ALA A 398 -3.91 -20.80 -18.28
C ALA A 398 -3.82 -20.03 -16.94
N LEU A 399 -4.79 -19.15 -16.67
CA LEU A 399 -4.86 -18.37 -15.43
C LEU A 399 -5.21 -19.21 -14.19
N ALA A 400 -6.08 -20.22 -14.35
CA ALA A 400 -6.42 -21.16 -13.28
C ALA A 400 -5.31 -22.22 -13.05
N GLY A 401 -4.55 -22.54 -14.10
CA GLY A 401 -3.46 -23.52 -14.09
C GLY A 401 -2.32 -23.21 -13.10
N ASP A 402 -1.43 -24.18 -12.90
CA ASP A 402 -0.29 -24.05 -11.96
C ASP A 402 1.00 -23.50 -12.58
N ASP A 403 1.02 -23.29 -13.90
CA ASP A 403 2.20 -22.84 -14.63
C ASP A 403 2.17 -21.32 -14.88
N PRO A 404 2.98 -20.53 -14.15
CA PRO A 404 3.03 -19.08 -14.34
C PRO A 404 3.67 -18.67 -15.66
N VAL A 405 4.44 -19.55 -16.33
CA VAL A 405 5.01 -19.26 -17.65
C VAL A 405 3.91 -19.14 -18.71
N GLN A 406 2.82 -19.89 -18.54
CA GLN A 406 1.62 -19.78 -19.40
C GLN A 406 0.70 -18.63 -18.95
N ALA A 407 0.59 -18.39 -17.65
CA ALA A 407 -0.32 -17.36 -17.12
C ALA A 407 0.18 -15.92 -17.35
N VAL A 408 1.49 -15.66 -17.21
CA VAL A 408 2.05 -14.29 -17.32
C VAL A 408 1.81 -13.64 -18.69
N PRO A 409 2.06 -14.31 -19.83
CA PRO A 409 1.74 -13.74 -21.14
C PRO A 409 0.26 -13.39 -21.32
N VAL A 410 -0.64 -14.21 -20.76
CA VAL A 410 -2.09 -13.95 -20.78
C VAL A 410 -2.42 -12.71 -19.96
N LEU A 411 -1.90 -12.60 -18.74
CA LEU A 411 -2.10 -11.44 -17.87
C LEU A 411 -1.60 -10.14 -18.51
N LEU A 412 -0.42 -10.15 -19.15
CA LEU A 412 0.14 -8.97 -19.81
C LEU A 412 -0.72 -8.52 -21.01
N ARG A 413 -1.28 -9.48 -21.76
CA ARG A 413 -2.20 -9.18 -22.86
C ARG A 413 -3.51 -8.58 -22.36
N LEU A 414 -4.11 -9.17 -21.31
CA LEU A 414 -5.32 -8.65 -20.68
C LEU A 414 -5.08 -7.25 -20.10
N ARG A 415 -3.93 -7.04 -19.44
CA ARG A 415 -3.49 -5.74 -18.94
C ARG A 415 -3.46 -4.68 -20.04
N ALA A 416 -2.84 -4.99 -21.18
CA ALA A 416 -2.78 -4.08 -22.32
C ALA A 416 -4.20 -3.70 -22.81
N GLY A 417 -5.12 -4.68 -22.90
CA GLY A 417 -6.52 -4.44 -23.25
C GLY A 417 -7.29 -3.61 -22.20
N CYS A 418 -7.02 -3.79 -20.90
CA CYS A 418 -7.61 -2.97 -19.84
C CYS A 418 -7.15 -1.51 -19.93
N LEU A 419 -5.84 -1.30 -20.16
CA LEU A 419 -5.23 0.02 -20.26
C LEU A 419 -5.66 0.75 -21.54
N ALA A 420 -5.76 0.05 -22.68
CA ALA A 420 -6.23 0.62 -23.94
C ALA A 420 -7.67 1.15 -23.86
N ARG A 421 -8.54 0.51 -23.07
CA ARG A 421 -9.91 0.96 -22.80
C ARG A 421 -10.02 1.93 -21.62
N ALA A 422 -8.90 2.25 -20.98
CA ALA A 422 -8.84 3.06 -19.78
C ALA A 422 -9.80 2.56 -18.67
N SER A 423 -9.90 1.25 -18.47
CA SER A 423 -10.83 0.62 -17.52
C SER A 423 -10.14 0.17 -16.24
N VAL A 424 -10.46 0.82 -15.11
CA VAL A 424 -9.94 0.44 -13.78
C VAL A 424 -10.56 -0.88 -13.30
N VAL A 425 -11.85 -1.10 -13.57
CA VAL A 425 -12.57 -2.31 -13.15
C VAL A 425 -12.00 -3.56 -13.83
N CYS A 426 -11.52 -3.43 -15.07
CA CYS A 426 -10.87 -4.52 -15.79
C CYS A 426 -9.59 -5.02 -15.10
N LEU A 427 -8.87 -4.14 -14.40
CA LEU A 427 -7.61 -4.47 -13.74
C LEU A 427 -7.78 -5.36 -12.51
N ASP A 428 -8.97 -5.44 -11.90
CA ASP A 428 -9.21 -6.25 -10.70
C ASP A 428 -8.99 -7.76 -10.95
N GLY A 429 -9.17 -8.21 -12.19
CA GLY A 429 -8.92 -9.59 -12.62
C GLY A 429 -7.51 -9.85 -13.18
N VAL A 430 -6.65 -8.83 -13.21
CA VAL A 430 -5.31 -8.89 -13.83
C VAL A 430 -4.23 -8.57 -12.81
N ASP A 431 -4.44 -7.52 -12.02
CA ASP A 431 -3.49 -7.05 -11.03
C ASP A 431 -3.87 -7.48 -9.62
N GLN A 432 -2.87 -7.84 -8.83
CA GLN A 432 -3.05 -8.18 -7.43
C GLN A 432 -3.42 -6.91 -6.64
N PRO A 433 -4.50 -6.94 -5.83
CA PRO A 433 -4.85 -5.84 -4.94
C PRO A 433 -3.70 -5.44 -4.01
N GLY A 434 -3.46 -4.13 -3.88
CA GLY A 434 -2.41 -3.56 -3.03
C GLY A 434 -0.98 -3.72 -3.56
N SER A 435 -0.80 -4.15 -4.80
CA SER A 435 0.50 -4.31 -5.46
C SER A 435 1.03 -3.01 -6.09
N ALA A 436 2.28 -3.03 -6.56
CA ALA A 436 2.86 -1.89 -7.27
C ALA A 436 2.25 -1.71 -8.67
N VAL A 437 1.93 -2.82 -9.35
CA VAL A 437 1.35 -2.80 -10.70
C VAL A 437 -0.06 -2.22 -10.71
N VAL A 438 -0.95 -2.63 -9.78
CA VAL A 438 -2.32 -2.07 -9.70
C VAL A 438 -2.32 -0.56 -9.46
N ALA A 439 -1.37 -0.06 -8.67
CA ALA A 439 -1.24 1.37 -8.40
C ALA A 439 -0.78 2.16 -9.63
N ALA A 440 0.15 1.60 -10.41
CA ALA A 440 0.63 2.18 -11.66
C ALA A 440 -0.46 2.16 -12.74
N ASP A 441 -1.16 1.04 -12.88
CA ASP A 441 -2.15 0.81 -13.93
C ASP A 441 -3.44 1.57 -13.69
N THR A 442 -3.90 1.61 -12.43
CA THR A 442 -5.04 2.46 -12.04
C THR A 442 -4.75 3.93 -12.30
N TYR A 443 -3.51 4.38 -12.07
CA TYR A 443 -3.10 5.75 -12.39
C TYR A 443 -3.10 6.00 -13.91
N ALA A 444 -2.55 5.08 -14.70
CA ALA A 444 -2.51 5.18 -16.16
C ALA A 444 -3.92 5.21 -16.76
N ALA A 445 -4.81 4.29 -16.35
CA ALA A 445 -6.19 4.23 -16.79
C ALA A 445 -6.96 5.52 -16.43
N ARG A 446 -6.83 6.04 -15.20
CA ARG A 446 -7.49 7.30 -14.80
C ARG A 446 -6.96 8.51 -15.57
N THR A 447 -5.67 8.52 -15.90
CA THR A 447 -5.06 9.61 -16.68
C THR A 447 -5.61 9.61 -18.11
N ALA A 448 -5.72 8.43 -18.73
CA ALA A 448 -6.30 8.26 -20.06
C ALA A 448 -7.80 8.64 -20.09
N GLN A 449 -8.58 8.28 -19.05
CA GLN A 449 -9.98 8.70 -18.91
C GLN A 449 -10.15 10.23 -18.86
N GLN A 450 -9.14 10.95 -18.37
CA GLN A 450 -9.16 12.41 -18.24
C GLN A 450 -8.64 13.13 -19.48
N GLY A 451 -8.43 12.41 -20.60
CA GLY A 451 -7.90 12.98 -21.84
C GLY A 451 -6.40 13.28 -21.81
N GLY A 452 -5.67 12.81 -20.79
CA GLY A 452 -4.22 12.77 -20.83
C GLY A 452 -3.76 11.73 -21.85
N GLY A 453 -2.67 11.99 -22.57
CA GLY A 453 -2.08 11.02 -23.48
C GLY A 453 -1.89 9.68 -22.76
N ALA A 454 -2.43 8.60 -23.32
CA ALA A 454 -2.19 7.27 -22.79
C ALA A 454 -0.68 7.05 -22.76
N ALA A 455 -0.13 6.78 -21.57
CA ALA A 455 1.20 6.19 -21.52
C ALA A 455 1.10 4.90 -22.34
N ASP A 456 1.87 4.79 -23.41
CA ASP A 456 1.89 3.60 -24.24
C ASP A 456 2.25 2.42 -23.33
N PRO A 457 1.31 1.51 -23.02
CA PRO A 457 1.60 0.38 -22.16
C PRO A 457 2.68 -0.41 -22.88
N GLN A 458 3.86 -0.56 -22.26
CA GLN A 458 4.95 -1.33 -22.84
C GLN A 458 4.41 -2.66 -23.37
N ALA A 459 4.41 -2.80 -24.70
CA ALA A 459 3.86 -3.97 -25.36
C ALA A 459 4.85 -5.12 -25.18
N PHE A 460 4.39 -6.21 -24.56
CA PHE A 460 5.14 -7.46 -24.41
C PHE A 460 4.74 -8.48 -25.47
N ASP A 461 4.17 -8.02 -26.58
CA ASP A 461 3.77 -8.88 -27.69
C ASP A 461 5.00 -9.55 -28.30
N GLY A 462 4.92 -10.87 -28.47
CA GLY A 462 6.02 -11.68 -29.03
C GLY A 462 7.17 -11.97 -28.06
N TYR A 463 7.10 -11.55 -26.79
CA TYR A 463 8.10 -11.92 -25.79
C TYR A 463 7.96 -13.39 -25.39
N THR A 464 9.09 -14.04 -25.14
CA THR A 464 9.13 -15.40 -24.62
C THR A 464 9.28 -15.39 -23.11
N ALA A 465 8.36 -16.06 -22.42
CA ALA A 465 8.36 -16.18 -20.97
C ALA A 465 9.18 -17.40 -20.51
N SER A 466 9.96 -17.24 -19.45
CA SER A 466 10.70 -18.34 -18.81
C SER A 466 10.69 -18.20 -17.29
N MET A 467 10.56 -19.33 -16.58
CA MET A 467 10.59 -19.34 -15.12
C MET A 467 11.99 -19.02 -14.61
N VAL A 468 12.11 -18.00 -13.74
CA VAL A 468 13.35 -17.70 -13.02
C VAL A 468 13.34 -18.37 -11.65
N GLU A 469 12.29 -18.13 -10.88
CA GLU A 469 12.21 -18.58 -9.49
C GLU A 469 10.74 -18.73 -9.07
N ARG A 470 10.43 -19.76 -8.27
CA ARG A 470 9.11 -19.93 -7.64
C ARG A 470 9.27 -20.15 -6.15
N ILE A 471 8.55 -19.35 -5.35
CA ILE A 471 8.46 -19.49 -3.90
C ILE A 471 6.98 -19.57 -3.51
N GLY A 472 6.51 -20.78 -3.23
CA GLY A 472 5.11 -21.03 -2.87
C GLY A 472 4.15 -20.59 -3.99
N ASN A 473 3.29 -19.62 -3.65
CA ASN A 473 2.31 -19.04 -4.57
C ASN A 473 2.84 -17.83 -5.34
N SER A 474 4.13 -17.53 -5.28
CA SER A 474 4.74 -16.42 -6.04
C SER A 474 5.74 -16.97 -7.05
N ALA A 475 5.75 -16.40 -8.25
CA ALA A 475 6.66 -16.77 -9.33
C ALA A 475 7.25 -15.55 -10.00
N LEU A 476 8.57 -15.57 -10.20
CA LEU A 476 9.31 -14.61 -10.98
C LEU A 476 9.55 -15.20 -12.38
N VAL A 477 9.05 -14.51 -13.40
CA VAL A 477 9.10 -14.92 -14.80
C VAL A 477 9.91 -13.90 -15.60
N ALA A 478 10.94 -14.33 -16.31
CA ALA A 478 11.70 -13.48 -17.23
C ALA A 478 11.03 -13.44 -18.60
N LEU A 479 11.04 -12.26 -19.22
CA LEU A 479 10.53 -12.00 -20.57
C LEU A 479 11.70 -11.61 -21.46
N ALA A 480 11.95 -12.41 -22.50
CA ALA A 480 12.95 -12.11 -23.52
C ALA A 480 12.26 -11.62 -24.81
N PRO A 481 12.78 -10.55 -25.45
CA PRO A 481 12.22 -10.04 -26.70
C PRO A 481 12.36 -11.07 -27.83
N PRO A 482 11.53 -10.99 -28.88
CA PRO A 482 11.66 -11.86 -30.04
C PRO A 482 13.01 -11.63 -30.73
N THR A 483 13.75 -12.72 -31.00
CA THR A 483 15.02 -12.66 -31.74
C THR A 483 14.73 -12.35 -33.21
N GLU A 484 15.24 -11.24 -33.74
CA GLU A 484 15.22 -11.00 -35.19
C GLU A 484 16.05 -12.09 -35.91
N PRO A 485 15.58 -12.63 -37.04
CA PRO A 485 16.38 -13.56 -37.83
C PRO A 485 17.68 -12.89 -38.29
N ALA A 486 18.79 -13.62 -38.19
CA ALA A 486 20.11 -13.14 -38.58
C ALA A 486 20.09 -12.56 -40.01
N PRO A 487 20.68 -11.38 -40.25
CA PRO A 487 20.72 -10.81 -41.59
C PRO A 487 21.51 -11.76 -42.53
N PRO A 488 21.07 -11.91 -43.79
CA PRO A 488 21.80 -12.70 -44.77
C PRO A 488 23.21 -12.15 -45.00
N ALA A 489 24.14 -13.04 -45.33
CA ALA A 489 25.58 -12.87 -45.27
C ALA A 489 26.22 -11.96 -46.35
N ASP A 490 25.56 -10.88 -46.78
CA ASP A 490 26.16 -9.89 -47.69
C ASP A 490 25.98 -8.44 -47.15
N PRO A 491 27.04 -7.61 -47.15
CA PRO A 491 27.00 -6.31 -46.50
C PRO A 491 26.44 -5.24 -47.45
N ALA A 492 25.23 -4.75 -47.18
CA ALA A 492 24.79 -3.43 -47.61
C ALA A 492 25.08 -2.41 -46.48
N PRO A 493 25.40 -1.13 -46.79
CA PRO A 493 25.82 -0.15 -45.79
C PRO A 493 24.71 0.09 -44.75
N PRO A 494 25.07 0.43 -43.50
CA PRO A 494 24.14 0.38 -42.38
C PRO A 494 23.02 1.39 -42.55
N ALA A 495 21.79 0.90 -42.64
CA ALA A 495 20.62 1.66 -42.26
C ALA A 495 20.62 1.83 -40.73
N ASP A 496 20.27 3.04 -40.29
CA ASP A 496 20.19 3.50 -38.91
C ASP A 496 19.50 2.46 -37.97
N PRO A 497 20.12 2.01 -36.85
CA PRO A 497 19.57 0.97 -35.98
C PRO A 497 18.49 1.49 -35.02
N SER A 498 17.79 2.56 -35.39
CA SER A 498 16.74 3.22 -34.61
C SER A 498 15.38 2.52 -34.74
N GLY A 499 15.34 1.21 -34.49
CA GLY A 499 14.11 0.45 -34.29
C GLY A 499 13.95 0.09 -32.80
N PRO A 500 12.74 0.05 -32.23
CA PRO A 500 12.52 -0.28 -30.82
C PRO A 500 12.86 -1.75 -30.56
N GLN A 501 14.14 -2.05 -30.31
CA GLN A 501 14.58 -3.34 -29.79
C GLN A 501 14.06 -3.47 -28.36
N GLY A 502 13.10 -4.37 -28.16
CA GLY A 502 12.45 -4.60 -26.87
C GLY A 502 13.45 -4.90 -25.76
N ARG A 503 13.36 -4.20 -24.63
CA ARG A 503 14.23 -4.47 -23.46
C ARG A 503 13.74 -5.72 -22.74
N PRO A 504 14.63 -6.61 -22.25
CA PRO A 504 14.20 -7.72 -21.42
C PRO A 504 13.51 -7.19 -20.17
N ALA A 505 12.57 -7.96 -19.63
CA ALA A 505 11.84 -7.62 -18.42
C ALA A 505 11.68 -8.84 -17.51
N SER A 506 11.29 -8.64 -16.26
CA SER A 506 10.84 -9.72 -15.39
C SER A 506 9.55 -9.35 -14.69
N VAL A 507 8.69 -10.33 -14.48
CA VAL A 507 7.36 -10.16 -13.91
C VAL A 507 7.25 -11.02 -12.68
N LEU A 508 6.82 -10.41 -11.58
CA LEU A 508 6.41 -11.12 -10.37
C LEU A 508 4.89 -11.33 -10.41
N ALA A 509 4.46 -12.59 -10.45
CA ALA A 509 3.07 -13.02 -10.41
C ALA A 509 2.77 -13.80 -9.13
N VAL A 510 1.52 -13.75 -8.67
CA VAL A 510 1.05 -14.44 -7.47
C VAL A 510 -0.21 -15.25 -7.79
N LYS A 511 -0.27 -16.50 -7.32
CA LYS A 511 -1.43 -17.39 -7.43
C LYS A 511 -2.35 -17.24 -6.22
N GLY A 512 -3.60 -16.84 -6.47
CA GLY A 512 -4.69 -16.82 -5.50
C GLY A 512 -5.75 -17.88 -5.80
N GLU A 513 -6.87 -17.82 -5.08
CA GLU A 513 -8.04 -18.70 -5.31
C GLU A 513 -8.70 -18.46 -6.68
N GLY A 514 -8.62 -17.22 -7.19
CA GLY A 514 -9.13 -16.83 -8.50
C GLY A 514 -8.14 -16.97 -9.66
N GLY A 515 -6.98 -17.62 -9.46
CA GLY A 515 -5.93 -17.77 -10.47
C GLY A 515 -4.72 -16.86 -10.26
N TRP A 516 -3.89 -16.75 -11.29
CA TRP A 516 -2.69 -15.89 -11.28
C TRP A 516 -3.06 -14.41 -11.45
N LEU A 517 -2.35 -13.53 -10.73
CA LEU A 517 -2.43 -12.08 -10.84
C LEU A 517 -1.02 -11.45 -10.87
N LEU A 518 -0.89 -10.31 -11.53
CA LEU A 518 0.35 -9.54 -11.59
C LEU A 518 0.60 -8.78 -10.28
N ARG A 519 1.83 -8.79 -9.78
CA ARG A 519 2.22 -8.04 -8.57
C ARG A 519 3.20 -6.92 -8.89
N GLU A 520 4.18 -7.19 -9.74
CA GLU A 520 5.22 -6.23 -10.09
C GLU A 520 5.82 -6.57 -11.46
N ILE A 521 6.16 -5.53 -12.23
CA ILE A 521 6.88 -5.64 -13.50
C ILE A 521 8.20 -4.88 -13.34
N PHE A 522 9.32 -5.53 -13.64
CA PHE A 522 10.67 -4.99 -13.57
C PHE A 522 11.24 -4.88 -14.99
N ASP A 523 11.53 -3.66 -15.43
CA ASP A 523 12.28 -3.44 -16.67
C ASP A 523 13.79 -3.52 -16.38
N TYR A 524 14.56 -4.11 -17.31
CA TYR A 524 16.03 -4.19 -17.22
C TYR A 524 16.73 -2.99 -17.85
#